data_AF-A0A258WU28-F1
#
_entry.id   AF-A0A258WU28-F1
#
_cell.length_a   1.000
_cell.length_b   1.000
_cell.length_c   1.000
_cell.angle_alpha   90.00
_cell.angle_beta   90.00
_cell.angle_gamma   90.00
#
_symmetry.space_group_name_H-M   'P 1'
#
loop_
_entity.id
_entity.type
_entity.pdbx_description
1 polymer ?
#
loop_
_entity_poly.entity_id
_entity_poly.type
_entity_poly.pdbx_seq_one_letter_code
_entity_poly.pdbx_strand_id
1 'polypeptide(L)'
;MIRKFSIYKGLQKPLVYKGFKGKFIAWGIGSLALGLVSGGLLGALTNMYLGGIVTILSIAGGLSYTFFQQKNGLHSKTHHKGVFIHPINLKINYANTSKDRI
;
A
#
# COMPACT_ATOMS: atom_id res chain seq x y z
N MET A 1 -40.06 5.03 -13.74
CA MET A 1 -38.63 5.45 -13.63
C MET A 1 -37.95 4.55 -12.60
N ILE A 2 -37.04 3.66 -13.01
CA ILE A 2 -36.38 2.69 -12.11
C ILE A 2 -35.36 3.44 -11.24
N ARG A 3 -35.48 3.35 -9.90
CA ARG A 3 -34.51 3.93 -8.97
C ARG A 3 -33.20 3.14 -9.06
N LYS A 4 -32.14 3.76 -9.61
CA LYS A 4 -30.79 3.20 -9.62
C LYS A 4 -30.14 3.45 -8.25
N PHE A 5 -29.89 2.37 -7.50
CA PHE A 5 -29.09 2.43 -6.29
C PHE A 5 -27.61 2.29 -6.66
N SER A 6 -26.75 3.12 -6.07
CA SER A 6 -25.30 2.99 -6.24
C SER A 6 -24.83 1.77 -5.44
N ILE A 7 -24.78 0.62 -6.10
CA ILE A 7 -24.25 -0.61 -5.51
C ILE A 7 -22.73 -0.49 -5.47
N TYR A 8 -22.16 -0.73 -4.30
CA TYR A 8 -20.71 -0.78 -4.14
C TYR A 8 -20.13 -1.89 -5.02
N LYS A 9 -19.21 -1.52 -5.92
CA LYS A 9 -18.64 -2.43 -6.92
C LYS A 9 -17.38 -3.18 -6.43
N GLY A 10 -17.04 -3.05 -5.14
CA GLY A 10 -15.80 -3.57 -4.59
C GLY A 10 -14.65 -2.56 -4.65
N LEU A 11 -13.55 -2.88 -3.95
CA LEU A 11 -12.35 -2.06 -3.93
C LEU A 11 -11.49 -2.41 -5.16
N GLN A 12 -11.03 -1.40 -5.90
CA GLN A 12 -10.16 -1.63 -7.05
C GLN A 12 -8.85 -2.31 -6.62
N LYS A 13 -8.42 -3.33 -7.37
CA LYS A 13 -7.16 -4.04 -7.11
C LYS A 13 -5.99 -3.06 -7.32
N PRO A 14 -5.07 -2.94 -6.34
CA PRO A 14 -3.91 -2.07 -6.51
C PRO A 14 -2.96 -2.63 -7.58
N LEU A 15 -2.21 -1.75 -8.23
CA LEU A 15 -1.16 -2.13 -9.18
C LEU A 15 -0.13 -3.03 -8.49
N VAL A 16 0.22 -4.15 -9.11
CA VAL A 16 1.22 -5.10 -8.61
C VAL A 16 2.28 -5.29 -9.68
N TYR A 17 3.55 -5.08 -9.33
CA TYR A 17 4.69 -5.30 -10.21
C TYR A 17 5.78 -6.06 -9.49
N LYS A 18 6.17 -7.24 -10.03
CA LYS A 18 7.25 -8.09 -9.49
C LYS A 18 7.17 -8.34 -7.97
N GLY A 19 5.94 -8.50 -7.45
CA GLY A 19 5.69 -8.73 -6.02
C GLY A 19 5.47 -7.45 -5.19
N PHE A 20 5.83 -6.27 -5.70
CA PHE A 20 5.57 -4.99 -5.05
C PHE A 20 4.19 -4.44 -5.38
N LYS A 21 3.52 -3.81 -4.41
CA LYS A 21 2.16 -3.27 -4.57
C LYS A 21 2.13 -1.76 -4.40
N GLY A 22 1.50 -1.06 -5.34
CA GLY A 22 1.24 0.38 -5.27
C GLY A 22 2.46 1.23 -4.89
N LYS A 23 2.36 1.98 -3.78
CA LYS A 23 3.43 2.89 -3.27
C LYS A 23 4.79 2.20 -3.10
N PHE A 24 4.81 0.90 -2.77
CA PHE A 24 6.06 0.18 -2.55
C PHE A 24 6.89 0.00 -3.83
N ILE A 25 6.28 0.05 -5.01
CA ILE A 25 7.01 0.07 -6.29
C ILE A 25 7.88 1.33 -6.38
N ALA A 26 7.33 2.49 -5.99
CA ALA A 26 8.08 3.75 -5.98
C ALA A 26 9.22 3.73 -4.95
N TRP A 27 8.99 3.16 -3.76
CA TRP A 27 10.06 2.96 -2.77
C TRP A 27 11.17 2.03 -3.29
N GLY A 28 10.82 0.93 -3.95
CA GLY A 28 11.79 0.02 -4.55
C GLY A 28 12.64 0.68 -5.63
N ILE A 29 12.02 1.44 -6.55
CA ILE A 29 12.73 2.23 -7.56
C ILE A 29 13.61 3.30 -6.90
N GLY A 30 13.10 3.96 -5.85
CA GLY A 30 13.85 4.92 -5.05
C GLY A 30 15.10 4.31 -4.42
N SER A 31 15.00 3.12 -3.84
CA SER A 31 16.17 2.39 -3.30
C SER A 31 17.17 2.00 -4.37
N LEU A 32 16.72 1.63 -5.57
CA LEU A 32 17.61 1.35 -6.71
C LEU A 32 18.39 2.59 -7.13
N ALA A 33 17.68 3.72 -7.32
CA ALA A 33 18.30 4.98 -7.71
C ALA A 33 19.28 5.50 -6.64
N LEU A 34 18.86 5.49 -5.37
CA LEU A 34 19.70 5.94 -4.26
C LEU A 34 20.93 5.04 -4.07
N GLY A 35 20.78 3.72 -4.21
CA GLY A 35 21.90 2.79 -4.13
C GLY A 35 22.95 3.04 -5.20
N LEU A 36 22.51 3.29 -6.44
CA LEU A 36 23.39 3.57 -7.56
C LEU A 36 24.12 4.92 -7.39
N VAL A 37 23.40 5.97 -7.00
CA VAL A 37 23.99 7.31 -6.79
C VAL A 37 24.95 7.30 -5.60
N SER A 38 24.55 6.70 -4.47
CA SER A 38 25.39 6.66 -3.27
C SER A 38 26.65 5.82 -3.48
N GLY A 39 26.52 4.63 -4.07
CA GLY A 39 27.68 3.77 -4.33
C GLY A 39 28.59 4.29 -5.45
N GLY A 40 28.03 4.93 -6.48
CA GLY A 40 28.80 5.62 -7.51
C GLY A 40 29.59 6.81 -6.97
N LEU A 41 28.95 7.64 -6.14
CA LEU A 41 29.61 8.76 -5.48
C LEU A 41 30.71 8.28 -4.53
N LEU A 42 30.43 7.26 -3.72
CA LEU A 42 31.41 6.72 -2.77
C LEU A 42 32.58 6.05 -3.51
N GLY A 43 32.29 5.34 -4.60
CA GLY A 43 33.30 4.74 -5.47
C GLY A 43 34.22 5.77 -6.10
N ALA A 44 33.67 6.92 -6.53
CA ALA A 44 34.44 8.02 -7.09
C ALA A 44 35.33 8.73 -6.05
N LEU A 45 34.87 8.84 -4.80
CA LEU A 45 35.61 9.53 -3.73
C LEU A 45 36.64 8.66 -3.03
N THR A 46 36.45 7.34 -3.00
CA THR A 46 37.30 6.42 -2.23
C THR A 46 37.92 5.35 -3.12
N ASN A 47 37.15 4.31 -3.45
CA ASN A 47 37.59 3.20 -4.29
C ASN A 47 36.36 2.53 -4.91
N MET A 48 36.45 2.19 -6.20
CA MET A 48 35.41 1.50 -6.96
C MET A 48 34.92 0.20 -6.28
N TYR A 49 35.82 -0.57 -5.64
CA TYR A 49 35.44 -1.79 -4.93
C TYR A 49 34.52 -1.50 -3.74
N LEU A 50 34.84 -0.48 -2.94
CA LEU A 50 34.01 -0.05 -1.81
C LEU A 50 32.66 0.50 -2.31
N GLY A 51 32.68 1.31 -3.37
CA GLY A 51 31.46 1.82 -4.01
C GLY A 51 30.54 0.70 -4.52
N GLY A 52 31.11 -0.35 -5.12
CA GLY A 52 30.38 -1.53 -5.58
C GLY A 52 29.71 -2.28 -4.43
N ILE A 53 30.43 -2.54 -3.33
CA ILE A 53 29.87 -3.19 -2.14
C ILE A 53 28.74 -2.37 -1.55
N VAL A 54 28.92 -1.05 -1.41
CA VAL A 54 27.89 -0.16 -0.86
C VAL A 54 26.66 -0.12 -1.77
N THR A 55 26.84 -0.12 -3.08
CA THR A 55 25.72 -0.19 -4.05
C THR A 55 24.89 -1.44 -3.80
N ILE A 56 25.54 -2.61 -3.72
CA ILE A 56 24.87 -3.90 -3.54
C ILE A 56 24.12 -3.93 -2.21
N LEU A 57 24.79 -3.54 -1.11
CA LEU A 57 24.20 -3.54 0.23
C LEU A 57 23.03 -2.55 0.34
N SER A 58 23.15 -1.36 -0.26
CA SER A 58 22.11 -0.34 -0.24
C SER A 58 20.87 -0.80 -1.01
N ILE A 59 21.05 -1.37 -2.20
CA ILE A 59 19.94 -1.89 -3.00
C ILE A 59 19.29 -3.09 -2.32
N ALA A 60 20.08 -4.09 -1.89
CA ALA A 60 19.57 -5.29 -1.24
C ALA A 60 18.85 -4.95 0.07
N GLY A 61 19.43 -4.05 0.88
CA GLY A 61 18.84 -3.55 2.12
C GLY A 61 17.55 -2.78 1.87
N GLY A 62 17.55 -1.83 0.92
CA GLY A 62 16.38 -1.02 0.58
C GLY A 62 15.21 -1.84 0.04
N LEU A 63 15.48 -2.79 -0.85
CA LEU A 63 14.46 -3.71 -1.35
C LEU A 63 13.92 -4.63 -0.25
N SER A 64 14.80 -5.20 0.58
CA SER A 64 14.40 -6.06 1.70
C SER A 64 13.53 -5.30 2.69
N TYR A 65 13.93 -4.09 3.08
CA TYR A 65 13.16 -3.20 3.94
C TYR A 65 11.78 -2.90 3.36
N THR A 66 11.71 -2.57 2.07
CA THR A 66 10.45 -2.31 1.37
C THR A 66 9.55 -3.55 1.36
N PHE A 67 10.12 -4.74 1.15
CA PHE A 67 9.39 -6.01 1.23
C PHE A 67 8.80 -6.25 2.61
N PHE A 68 9.58 -6.05 3.67
CA PHE A 68 9.08 -6.19 5.05
C PHE A 68 7.97 -5.17 5.35
N GLN A 69 8.16 -3.91 4.96
CA GLN A 69 7.17 -2.87 5.17
C GLN A 69 5.86 -3.15 4.42
N GLN A 70 5.94 -3.79 3.25
CA GLN A 70 4.76 -4.20 2.48
C GLN A 70 3.89 -5.23 3.22
N LYS A 71 4.47 -6.07 4.10
CA LYS A 71 3.70 -7.04 4.90
C LYS A 71 2.74 -6.36 5.87
N ASN A 72 3.03 -5.12 6.29
CA ASN A 72 2.19 -4.31 7.17
C ASN A 72 0.96 -3.71 6.46
N GLY A 73 0.83 -3.91 5.15
CA GLY A 73 -0.29 -3.44 4.34
C GLY A 73 0.04 -2.22 3.49
N LEU A 74 -0.80 -1.96 2.49
CA LEU A 74 -0.60 -0.88 1.51
C LEU A 74 -1.01 0.49 2.03
N HIS A 75 -1.90 0.54 3.01
CA HIS A 75 -2.45 1.78 3.55
C HIS A 75 -2.21 1.82 5.04
N SER A 76 -1.72 2.96 5.52
CA SER A 76 -1.68 3.24 6.95
C SER A 76 -3.14 3.36 7.42
N LYS A 77 -3.61 2.36 8.16
CA LYS A 77 -4.91 2.39 8.82
C LYS A 77 -4.67 2.68 10.29
N THR A 78 -5.41 3.62 10.84
CA THR A 78 -5.40 3.86 12.28
C THR A 78 -6.05 2.66 12.96
N HIS A 79 -5.25 1.86 13.67
CA HIS A 79 -5.75 0.75 14.46
C HIS A 79 -6.10 1.26 15.85
N HIS A 80 -7.38 1.44 16.11
CA HIS A 80 -7.86 1.71 17.46
C HIS A 80 -8.03 0.38 18.21
N LYS A 81 -7.44 0.27 19.40
CA LYS A 81 -7.65 -0.87 20.30
C LYS A 81 -8.86 -0.54 21.18
N GLY A 82 -10.01 -1.13 20.89
CA GLY A 82 -11.24 -0.92 21.67
C GLY A 82 -12.47 -1.55 21.01
N VAL A 83 -13.55 -1.66 21.78
CA VAL A 83 -14.86 -2.10 21.29
C VAL A 83 -15.63 -0.88 20.79
N PHE A 84 -15.95 -0.85 19.49
CA PHE A 84 -16.80 0.19 18.90
C PHE A 84 -18.25 -0.30 18.84
N ILE A 85 -19.15 0.37 19.57
CA ILE A 85 -20.58 0.15 19.47
C ILE A 85 -21.14 1.16 18.47
N HIS A 86 -21.52 0.69 17.28
CA HIS A 86 -22.20 1.54 16.30
C HIS A 86 -23.69 1.62 16.63
N PRO A 87 -24.24 2.80 16.95
CA PRO A 87 -25.67 2.94 17.19
C PRO A 87 -26.43 2.65 15.90
N ILE A 88 -27.38 1.71 15.96
CA ILE A 88 -28.25 1.41 14.83
C ILE A 88 -29.28 2.54 14.71
N ASN A 89 -29.15 3.39 13.70
CA ASN A 89 -30.18 4.39 13.34
C ASN A 89 -30.82 4.01 12.00
N LEU A 90 -31.39 2.81 11.93
CA LEU A 90 -32.20 2.42 10.78
C LEU A 90 -33.60 3.03 10.93
N LYS A 91 -33.98 3.93 10.02
CA LYS A 91 -35.38 4.33 9.86
C LYS A 91 -36.20 3.12 9.39
N ILE A 92 -37.15 2.69 10.22
CA ILE A 92 -38.01 1.51 10.01
C ILE A 92 -38.86 1.61 8.73
N ASN A 93 -39.04 2.81 8.15
CA ASN A 93 -39.84 3.02 6.93
C ASN A 93 -39.40 2.17 5.71
N TYR A 94 -38.14 1.71 5.64
CA TYR A 94 -37.70 0.84 4.54
C TYR A 94 -38.18 -0.61 4.67
N ALA A 95 -38.51 -1.08 5.87
CA ALA A 95 -39.01 -2.44 6.09
C ALA A 95 -40.47 -2.60 5.64
N ASN A 96 -41.29 -1.56 5.79
CA ASN A 96 -42.70 -1.59 5.42
C ASN A 96 -42.95 -1.60 3.90
N THR A 97 -42.04 -1.06 3.10
CA THR A 97 -42.16 -1.07 1.61
C THR A 97 -42.12 -2.48 1.00
N SER A 98 -41.52 -3.46 1.69
CA SER A 98 -41.49 -4.84 1.22
C SER A 98 -42.74 -5.62 1.59
N LYS A 99 -43.46 -5.20 2.64
CA LYS A 99 -44.68 -5.86 3.12
C LYS A 99 -45.91 -5.45 2.30
N ASP A 100 -45.93 -4.23 1.76
CA ASP A 100 -46.98 -3.72 0.88
C ASP A 100 -46.84 -4.19 -0.59
N ARG A 101 -45.88 -5.07 -0.90
CA ARG A 101 -45.62 -5.58 -2.26
C ARG A 101 -45.75 -7.11 -2.37
N ILE A 102 -46.45 -7.74 -1.43
CA ILE A 102 -46.85 -9.16 -1.47
C ILE A 102 -48.38 -9.21 -1.50
#